data_AF-A0A392PJ96-F1
#
_entry.id   AF-A0A392PJ96-F1
#
_cell.length_a   1.000
_cell.length_b   1.000
_cell.length_c   1.000
_cell.angle_alpha   90.00
_cell.angle_beta   90.00
_cell.angle_gamma   90.00
#
_symmetry.space_group_name_H-M   'P 1'
#
loop_
_entity.id
_entity.type
_entity.pdbx_description
1 polymer ?
#
loop_
_entity_poly.entity_id
_entity_poly.type
_entity_poly.pdbx_seq_one_letter_code
_entity_poly.pdbx_strand_id
1 'polypeptide(L)'
;MAPESRRAIYRDTAKTLASLHSANVDSVGLGNYGRRNDYCKRQIERWAKQYVSSTNEGNPASNPKMFALIDWLRHHIPSEDSSGATAGLVHGDFRIDNLVFHPTE
;
A
#
# COMPACT_ATOMS: atom_id res chain seq x y z
N MET A 1 -27.24 -3.64 8.53
CA MET A 1 -26.40 -4.67 9.17
C MET A 1 -26.37 -4.49 10.67
N ALA A 2 -26.56 -5.56 11.42
CA ALA A 2 -26.37 -5.56 12.87
C ALA A 2 -24.87 -5.37 13.22
N PRO A 3 -24.52 -4.88 14.41
CA PRO A 3 -23.13 -4.74 14.84
C PRO A 3 -22.29 -6.01 14.69
N GLU A 4 -22.85 -7.18 14.99
CA GLU A 4 -22.16 -8.47 14.85
C GLU A 4 -21.87 -8.81 13.38
N SER A 5 -22.81 -8.56 12.46
CA SER A 5 -22.57 -8.75 11.02
C SER A 5 -21.44 -7.86 10.51
N ARG A 6 -21.38 -6.60 10.95
CA ARG A 6 -20.24 -5.73 10.61
C ARG A 6 -18.94 -6.29 11.16
N ARG A 7 -18.93 -6.77 12.40
CA ARG A 7 -17.74 -7.34 13.03
C ARG A 7 -17.22 -8.56 12.26
N ALA A 8 -18.11 -9.44 11.80
CA ALA A 8 -17.73 -10.59 10.96
C ALA A 8 -17.03 -10.14 9.67
N ILE A 9 -17.66 -9.23 8.91
CA ILE A 9 -17.10 -8.67 7.67
C ILE A 9 -15.71 -8.06 7.88
N TYR A 10 -15.51 -7.23 8.91
CA TYR A 10 -14.21 -6.63 9.19
C TYR A 10 -13.16 -7.67 9.62
N ARG A 11 -13.59 -8.72 10.33
CA ARG A 11 -12.70 -9.82 10.71
C ARG A 11 -12.25 -10.60 9.49
N ASP A 12 -13.14 -10.91 8.55
CA ASP A 12 -12.80 -11.63 7.33
C ASP A 12 -11.99 -10.78 6.35
N THR A 13 -12.24 -9.47 6.32
CA THR A 13 -11.38 -8.48 5.65
C THR A 13 -9.94 -8.55 6.16
N ALA A 14 -9.75 -8.49 7.49
CA ALA A 14 -8.43 -8.57 8.11
C ALA A 14 -7.76 -9.93 7.89
N LYS A 15 -8.53 -11.03 7.99
CA LYS A 15 -8.06 -12.39 7.74
C LYS A 15 -7.57 -12.57 6.30
N THR A 16 -8.29 -11.99 5.33
CA THR A 16 -7.92 -12.01 3.92
C THR A 16 -6.62 -11.26 3.69
N LEU A 17 -6.48 -10.05 4.25
CA LEU A 17 -5.24 -9.27 4.14
C LEU A 17 -4.04 -9.99 4.78
N ALA A 18 -4.25 -10.58 5.96
CA ALA A 18 -3.21 -11.35 6.64
C ALA A 18 -2.78 -12.58 5.82
N SER A 19 -3.74 -13.27 5.18
CA SER A 19 -3.46 -14.41 4.32
C SER A 19 -2.65 -13.99 3.09
N LEU A 20 -2.98 -12.86 2.48
CA LEU A 20 -2.23 -12.29 1.35
C LEU A 20 -0.79 -11.95 1.74
N HIS A 21 -0.60 -11.24 2.86
CA HIS A 21 0.73 -10.81 3.32
C HIS A 21 1.60 -11.96 3.83
N SER A 22 1.00 -13.07 4.26
CA SER A 22 1.72 -14.25 4.74
C SER A 22 2.04 -15.25 3.62
N ALA A 23 1.58 -15.01 2.40
CA ALA A 23 1.83 -15.89 1.27
C ALA A 23 3.33 -15.92 0.91
N ASN A 24 3.89 -17.12 0.76
CA ASN A 24 5.25 -17.28 0.27
C ASN A 24 5.26 -17.02 -1.25
N VAL A 25 5.66 -15.81 -1.63
CA VAL A 25 5.70 -15.32 -3.02
C VAL A 25 6.54 -16.22 -3.94
N ASP A 26 7.59 -16.86 -3.43
CA ASP A 26 8.44 -17.77 -4.20
C ASP A 26 7.71 -19.07 -4.52
N SER A 27 7.04 -19.65 -3.52
CA SER A 27 6.29 -20.91 -3.68
C SER A 27 5.11 -20.79 -4.67
N VAL A 28 4.55 -19.60 -4.83
CA VAL A 28 3.44 -19.31 -5.77
C VAL A 28 3.93 -18.77 -7.12
N GLY A 29 5.25 -18.80 -7.37
CA GLY A 29 5.83 -18.42 -8.66
C GLY A 29 5.94 -16.92 -8.91
N LEU A 30 5.76 -16.08 -7.89
CA LEU A 30 5.84 -14.62 -7.96
C LEU A 30 7.18 -14.06 -7.47
N GLY A 31 8.19 -14.93 -7.29
CA GLY A 31 9.48 -14.54 -6.71
C GLY A 31 10.20 -13.39 -7.41
N ASN A 32 10.00 -13.27 -8.73
CA ASN A 32 10.57 -12.23 -9.60
C ASN A 32 9.54 -11.17 -10.07
N TYR A 33 8.33 -11.17 -9.51
CA TYR A 33 7.26 -10.26 -9.93
C TYR A 33 7.58 -8.79 -9.62
N GLY A 34 8.39 -8.53 -8.59
CA GLY A 34 8.77 -7.18 -8.18
C GLY A 34 10.06 -7.14 -7.37
N ARG A 35 10.52 -5.91 -7.08
CA ARG A 35 11.71 -5.66 -6.25
C ARG A 35 11.35 -5.68 -4.77
N ARG A 36 12.05 -6.48 -3.96
CA ARG A 36 11.74 -6.70 -2.54
C ARG A 36 12.21 -5.60 -1.59
N ASN A 37 13.34 -4.97 -1.87
CA ASN A 37 13.97 -3.99 -0.98
C ASN A 37 13.44 -2.59 -1.27
N ASP A 38 13.73 -1.57 -0.44
CA ASP A 38 13.50 -0.15 -0.72
C ASP A 38 12.07 0.17 -1.23
N TYR A 39 11.05 -0.53 -0.75
CA TYR A 39 9.69 -0.36 -1.24
C TYR A 39 9.16 1.02 -0.90
N CYS A 40 9.24 1.42 0.38
CA CYS A 40 8.80 2.73 0.84
C CYS A 40 9.58 3.83 0.13
N LYS A 41 10.92 3.70 0.06
CA LYS A 41 11.78 4.67 -0.64
C LYS A 41 11.35 4.87 -2.10
N ARG A 42 11.13 3.79 -2.85
CA ARG A 42 10.69 3.87 -4.25
C ARG A 42 9.31 4.49 -4.39
N GLN A 43 8.38 4.14 -3.51
CA GLN A 43 7.03 4.69 -3.55
C GLN A 43 7.05 6.20 -3.29
N ILE A 44 7.79 6.65 -2.28
CA ILE A 44 7.95 8.08 -1.96
C ILE A 44 8.50 8.84 -3.16
N GLU A 45 9.60 8.38 -3.77
CA GLU A 45 10.19 9.07 -4.93
C GLU A 45 9.26 9.07 -6.15
N ARG A 46 8.54 7.97 -6.39
CA ARG A 46 7.56 7.88 -7.48
C ARG A 46 6.44 8.89 -7.30
N TRP A 47 5.83 8.94 -6.12
CA TRP A 47 4.73 9.85 -5.82
C TRP A 47 5.18 11.31 -5.78
N ALA A 48 6.38 11.59 -5.26
CA ALA A 48 6.95 12.93 -5.28
C ALA A 48 7.13 13.46 -6.71
N LYS A 49 7.69 12.63 -7.61
CA LYS A 49 7.84 12.99 -9.03
C LYS A 49 6.49 13.21 -9.72
N GLN A 50 5.51 12.34 -9.45
CA GLN A 50 4.16 12.47 -10.00
C GLN A 50 3.47 13.75 -9.49
N TYR A 51 3.62 14.07 -8.21
CA TYR A 51 3.06 15.28 -7.63
C TYR A 51 3.60 16.54 -8.30
N VAL A 52 4.93 16.67 -8.39
CA VAL A 52 5.57 17.82 -9.07
C VAL A 52 5.07 17.96 -10.52
N SER A 53 5.00 16.83 -11.23
CA SER A 53 4.53 16.81 -12.62
C SER A 53 3.06 17.27 -12.76
N SER A 54 2.25 17.02 -11.73
CA SER A 54 0.83 17.42 -11.66
C SER A 54 0.59 18.86 -11.20
N THR A 55 1.63 19.62 -10.88
CA THR A 55 1.52 21.00 -10.37
C THR A 55 2.22 22.04 -11.25
N ASN A 56 2.56 21.67 -12.49
CA ASN A 56 3.18 22.56 -13.48
C ASN A 56 2.15 23.57 -14.06
N GLU A 57 2.63 24.56 -14.82
CA GLU A 57 1.77 25.52 -15.53
C GLU A 57 0.63 24.83 -16.29
N GLY A 58 -0.60 25.33 -16.11
CA GLY A 58 -1.82 24.70 -16.63
C GLY A 58 -2.48 23.66 -15.70
N ASN A 59 -1.87 23.34 -14.55
CA ASN A 59 -2.42 22.44 -13.54
C ASN A 59 -2.75 23.18 -12.23
N PRO A 60 -3.43 22.52 -11.25
CA PRO A 60 -3.66 23.11 -9.95
C PRO A 60 -2.36 23.57 -9.27
N ALA A 61 -2.43 24.71 -8.59
CA ALA A 61 -1.30 25.26 -7.87
C ALA A 61 -0.75 24.24 -6.85
N SER A 62 0.58 24.21 -6.73
CA SER A 62 1.25 23.37 -5.75
C SER A 62 0.85 23.75 -4.31
N ASN A 63 0.79 22.76 -3.43
CA ASN A 63 0.46 22.89 -2.01
C ASN A 63 1.75 22.73 -1.20
N PRO A 64 2.22 23.77 -0.48
CA PRO A 64 3.43 23.70 0.34
C PRO A 64 3.44 22.54 1.35
N LYS A 65 2.28 22.12 1.85
CA LYS A 65 2.16 20.99 2.78
C LYS A 65 2.55 19.65 2.13
N MET A 66 2.35 19.50 0.82
CA MET A 66 2.76 18.29 0.09
C MET A 66 4.28 18.20 -0.01
N PHE A 67 4.97 19.32 -0.25
CA PHE A 67 6.43 19.33 -0.24
C PHE A 67 7.00 19.05 1.16
N ALA A 68 6.39 19.61 2.21
CA ALA A 68 6.75 19.29 3.59
C ALA A 68 6.54 17.79 3.92
N LEU A 69 5.44 17.20 3.44
CA LEU A 69 5.18 15.77 3.62
C LEU A 69 6.18 14.89 2.85
N ILE A 70 6.51 15.24 1.60
CA ILE A 70 7.52 14.53 0.80
C ILE A 70 8.87 14.55 1.52
N ASP A 71 9.28 15.72 2.02
CA ASP A 71 10.54 15.87 2.75
C ASP A 71 10.53 15.06 4.05
N TRP A 72 9.45 15.13 4.82
CA TRP A 72 9.30 14.33 6.03
C TRP A 72 9.39 12.83 5.75
N LEU A 73 8.65 12.33 4.75
CA LEU A 73 8.65 10.92 4.38
C LEU A 73 10.04 10.41 3.97
N ARG A 74 10.82 11.22 3.23
CA ARG A 74 12.20 10.88 2.86
C ARG A 74 13.11 10.68 4.06
N HIS A 75 12.93 11.47 5.11
CA HIS A 75 13.74 11.40 6.33
C HIS A 75 13.28 10.34 7.33
N HIS A 76 12.09 9.77 7.15
CA HIS A 76 11.46 8.83 8.09
C HIS A 76 11.18 7.45 7.45
N ILE A 77 12.00 7.05 6.47
CA ILE A 77 11.93 5.70 5.90
C ILE A 77 12.35 4.70 6.98
N PRO A 78 11.53 3.67 7.29
CA PRO A 78 11.89 2.65 8.26
C PRO A 78 13.19 1.93 7.87
N SER A 79 14.03 1.63 8.87
CA SER A 79 15.35 1.03 8.61
C SER A 79 15.26 -0.33 7.93
N GLU A 80 14.17 -1.05 8.20
CA GLU A 80 13.89 -2.39 7.71
C GLU A 80 13.50 -2.40 6.23
N ASP A 81 13.09 -1.26 5.64
CA ASP A 81 12.69 -1.13 4.23
C ASP A 81 13.82 -1.59 3.28
N SER A 82 15.06 -1.27 3.64
CA SER A 82 16.25 -1.65 2.86
C SER A 82 16.51 -3.16 2.82
N SER A 83 16.08 -3.88 3.85
CA SER A 83 16.35 -5.32 4.00
C SER A 83 15.45 -6.21 3.14
N GLY A 84 14.27 -5.70 2.75
CA GLY A 84 13.24 -6.52 2.11
C GLY A 84 12.70 -7.65 3.00
N ALA A 85 13.05 -7.69 4.30
CA ALA A 85 12.66 -8.77 5.21
C ALA A 85 11.13 -8.83 5.44
N THR A 86 10.45 -7.70 5.25
CA THR A 86 8.98 -7.58 5.33
C THR A 86 8.33 -7.56 3.94
N ALA A 87 9.07 -7.87 2.88
CA ALA A 87 8.53 -7.91 1.53
C ALA A 87 7.53 -9.07 1.37
N GLY A 88 6.38 -8.76 0.80
CA GLY A 88 5.33 -9.73 0.51
C GLY A 88 4.47 -9.24 -0.65
N LEU A 89 3.43 -10.01 -0.97
CA LEU A 89 2.47 -9.61 -1.99
C LEU A 89 1.58 -8.48 -1.42
N VAL A 90 1.52 -7.36 -2.11
CA VAL A 90 0.63 -6.23 -1.77
C VAL A 90 -0.43 -6.09 -2.85
N HIS A 91 -1.70 -5.98 -2.43
CA HIS A 91 -2.82 -5.75 -3.37
C HIS A 91 -2.74 -4.35 -4.00
N GLY A 92 -2.23 -3.36 -3.26
CA GLY A 92 -2.17 -1.95 -3.68
C GLY A 92 -3.39 -1.16 -3.20
N ASP A 93 -4.58 -1.56 -3.63
CA ASP A 93 -5.84 -0.87 -3.27
C ASP A 93 -6.77 -1.76 -2.42
N PHE A 94 -6.28 -2.21 -1.26
CA PHE A 94 -7.05 -3.12 -0.40
C PHE A 94 -8.04 -2.34 0.48
N ARG A 95 -9.31 -2.38 0.09
CA ARG A 95 -10.42 -1.69 0.76
C ARG A 95 -11.71 -2.49 0.61
N ILE A 96 -12.66 -2.26 1.51
CA ILE A 96 -13.86 -3.09 1.66
C ILE A 96 -14.72 -3.18 0.39
N ASP A 97 -14.76 -2.13 -0.41
CA ASP A 97 -15.47 -2.08 -1.70
C ASP A 97 -14.76 -2.82 -2.84
N ASN A 98 -13.47 -3.14 -2.67
CA ASN A 98 -12.73 -4.05 -3.54
C ASN A 98 -12.77 -5.51 -3.03
N LEU A 99 -13.61 -5.81 -2.04
CA LEU A 99 -13.87 -7.16 -1.56
C LEU A 99 -15.25 -7.63 -1.99
N VAL A 100 -15.30 -8.86 -2.50
CA VAL A 100 -16.56 -9.52 -2.84
C VAL A 100 -16.88 -10.51 -1.73
N PHE A 101 -17.91 -10.18 -0.96
CA PHE A 101 -18.42 -11.07 0.08
C PHE A 101 -19.46 -12.02 -0.49
N HIS A 102 -19.48 -13.24 0.02
CA HIS A 102 -20.54 -14.19 -0.26
C HIS A 102 -21.89 -13.61 0.20
N PRO A 103 -23.02 -13.86 -0.49
CA PRO A 103 -24.33 -13.34 -0.08
C PRO A 103 -24.78 -13.73 1.34
N THR A 104 -24.11 -14.71 1.95
CA THR A 104 -24.40 -15.24 3.29
C THR A 104 -23.24 -15.12 4.27
N GLU A 105 -22.21 -14.32 3.94
CA GLU A 105 -21.15 -13.99 4.90
C GLU A 105 -21.68 -13.15 6.08
#